data_AF-A0A2S6Q321-F1
#
_entry.id   AF-A0A2S6Q321-F1
#
_cell.length_a   1.000
_cell.length_b   1.000
_cell.length_c   1.000
_cell.angle_alpha   90.00
_cell.angle_beta   90.00
_cell.angle_gamma   90.00
#
_symmetry.space_group_name_H-M   'P 1'
#
loop_
_entity.id
_entity.type
_entity.pdbx_description
1 polymer ?
#
loop_
_entity_poly.entity_id
_entity_poly.type
_entity_poly.pdbx_seq_one_letter_code
_entity_poly.pdbx_strand_id
1 'polypeptide(L)'
;MIGTAALAAASGPLAAGTARAAARAPKVLVIGLDGALLGRIKAADAPNLDSLMASGLTAASSLYSSPLAPTLSGPGWSTILTGVWPDKHLVKDNAFTGAAFTRYPDFLTRIETAKPALSTYAVASWAPITTTIFSSKVDTRVSTPSAEYDTGTTSRAVAEVRNGNRAAVFVHLDNIDHVGHSNGAASSEYLASIHTADTQVGQIVSAIKARSTYASEDWLIMITADHGHTDAGGHGGNTAPERETFLIATGGGISAGSTRHDIKMPDVAVSALAHLGIPINPSWGLDGRPLQQPAPDAFDTLRSRLGTRVDETGIGASVVGFTHTPPTGWSVDNSAMGTGGMTEWRGWSFTTDEFWTASERGQGRENNIRARNVFAVADGDEWVDKSYGGTFDSTLVTPSWPVTGGSTAVLRYTTYYLQESPQKGEVSISYDGGTPVVVRTYTADTSSRTESITLQVPAGATGARVRFRYTGGNNWFWTVDAVSLTAS
;
A
#
# COMPACT_ATOMS: atom_id res chain seq x y z
N MET A 1 70.97 -29.86 -4.68
CA MET A 1 70.71 -29.16 -3.40
C MET A 1 69.24 -28.76 -3.40
N ILE A 2 68.55 -29.08 -2.30
CA ILE A 2 67.16 -28.69 -1.93
C ILE A 2 66.07 -29.36 -2.78
N GLY A 3 65.16 -30.21 -2.29
CA GLY A 3 64.86 -30.69 -0.94
C GLY A 3 63.43 -31.25 -0.95
N THR A 4 63.28 -32.58 -0.93
CA THR A 4 61.99 -33.27 -0.74
C THR A 4 61.60 -33.21 0.73
N ALA A 5 60.49 -32.55 1.06
CA ALA A 5 59.90 -32.57 2.40
C ALA A 5 58.56 -33.32 2.36
N ALA A 6 58.52 -34.46 3.04
CA ALA A 6 57.32 -35.21 3.35
C ALA A 6 56.47 -34.46 4.39
N LEU A 7 55.16 -34.36 4.17
CA LEU A 7 54.20 -34.00 5.21
C LEU A 7 53.55 -35.27 5.76
N ALA A 8 53.74 -35.51 7.05
CA ALA A 8 52.96 -36.47 7.83
C ALA A 8 51.98 -35.72 8.75
N ALA A 9 50.71 -36.12 8.63
CA ALA A 9 49.61 -36.15 9.59
C ALA A 9 49.35 -34.98 10.58
N ALA A 10 48.13 -34.45 10.51
CA ALA A 10 47.33 -34.17 11.71
C ALA A 10 45.83 -34.26 11.36
N SER A 11 45.25 -35.44 11.56
CA SER A 11 43.80 -35.64 11.65
C SER A 11 43.32 -35.13 13.02
N GLY A 12 42.83 -33.90 13.07
CA GLY A 12 42.09 -33.35 14.21
C GLY A 12 40.58 -33.50 13.99
N PRO A 13 39.79 -33.85 15.03
CA PRO A 13 38.34 -33.87 14.91
C PRO A 13 37.84 -32.43 14.79
N LEU A 14 37.18 -32.10 13.68
CA LEU A 14 36.42 -30.85 13.60
C LEU A 14 35.29 -30.92 14.62
N ALA A 15 35.39 -30.04 15.59
CA ALA A 15 34.49 -29.89 16.72
C ALA A 15 33.02 -29.86 16.26
N ALA A 16 32.20 -30.65 16.93
CA ALA A 16 30.78 -30.41 17.02
C ALA A 16 30.56 -29.02 17.64
N GLY A 17 29.78 -28.16 16.98
CA GLY A 17 29.37 -26.89 17.58
C GLY A 17 28.98 -25.82 16.59
N THR A 18 27.76 -25.90 16.07
CA THR A 18 26.72 -24.89 16.36
C THR A 18 25.39 -25.58 16.07
N ALA A 19 24.59 -25.84 17.12
CA ALA A 19 23.19 -26.15 16.93
C ALA A 19 22.59 -24.93 16.21
N ARG A 20 22.22 -25.10 14.94
CA ARG A 20 21.44 -24.10 14.21
C ARG A 20 20.21 -23.82 15.06
N ALA A 21 20.06 -22.59 15.56
CA ALA A 21 18.89 -22.22 16.34
C ALA A 21 17.64 -22.70 15.58
N ALA A 22 16.77 -23.47 16.26
CA ALA A 22 15.57 -23.98 15.63
C ALA A 22 14.78 -22.80 15.04
N ALA A 23 14.36 -22.90 13.78
CA ALA A 23 13.59 -21.84 13.14
C ALA A 23 12.28 -21.64 13.93
N ARG A 24 11.99 -20.40 14.33
CA ARG A 24 10.74 -20.04 15.02
C ARG A 24 9.57 -20.29 14.06
N ALA A 25 8.45 -20.80 14.59
CA ALA A 25 7.25 -21.05 13.80
C ALA A 25 6.55 -19.72 13.47
N PRO A 26 6.36 -19.34 12.19
CA PRO A 26 5.72 -18.09 11.84
C PRO A 26 4.24 -18.11 12.22
N LYS A 27 3.76 -17.00 12.79
CA LYS A 27 2.39 -16.77 13.23
C LYS A 27 1.94 -15.38 12.78
N VAL A 28 0.66 -15.22 12.46
CA VAL A 28 0.08 -13.93 12.05
C VAL A 28 -1.12 -13.58 12.94
N LEU A 29 -1.17 -12.33 13.37
CA LEU A 29 -2.35 -11.69 13.94
C LEU A 29 -2.67 -10.42 13.15
N VAL A 30 -3.89 -10.30 12.67
CA VAL A 30 -4.43 -9.07 12.08
C VAL A 30 -5.59 -8.60 12.95
N ILE A 31 -5.52 -7.38 13.46
CA ILE A 31 -6.60 -6.71 14.19
C ILE A 31 -7.11 -5.55 13.34
N GLY A 32 -8.40 -5.58 13.01
CA GLY A 32 -9.13 -4.49 12.41
C GLY A 32 -9.82 -3.63 13.45
N LEU A 33 -9.57 -2.33 13.42
CA LEU A 33 -10.26 -1.30 14.21
C LEU A 33 -11.17 -0.50 13.27
N ASP A 34 -12.44 -0.88 13.17
CA ASP A 34 -13.39 -0.32 12.19
C ASP A 34 -13.53 1.20 12.36
N GLY A 35 -13.49 1.93 11.24
CA GLY A 35 -13.64 3.39 11.23
C GLY A 35 -12.58 4.19 11.99
N ALA A 36 -11.44 3.60 12.38
CA ALA A 36 -10.43 4.26 13.22
C ALA A 36 -9.48 5.18 12.44
N LEU A 37 -9.28 6.40 12.95
CA LEU A 37 -8.33 7.39 12.40
C LEU A 37 -6.99 7.35 13.13
N LEU A 38 -5.87 7.31 12.38
CA LEU A 38 -4.53 7.28 12.98
C LEU A 38 -4.23 8.55 13.77
N GLY A 39 -4.64 9.72 13.25
CA GLY A 39 -4.52 10.99 13.97
C GLY A 39 -5.27 10.99 15.31
N ARG A 40 -6.42 10.32 15.40
CA ARG A 40 -7.21 10.21 16.63
C ARG A 40 -6.64 9.18 17.59
N ILE A 41 -6.07 8.07 17.08
CA ILE A 41 -5.32 7.11 17.88
C ILE A 41 -4.17 7.80 18.62
N LYS A 42 -3.37 8.60 17.92
CA LYS A 42 -2.25 9.36 18.51
C LYS A 42 -2.68 10.42 19.52
N ALA A 43 -3.94 10.83 19.51
CA ALA A 43 -4.50 11.83 20.43
C ALA A 43 -5.24 11.19 21.62
N ALA A 44 -5.62 9.92 21.53
CA ALA A 44 -6.28 9.18 22.59
C ALA A 44 -5.26 8.66 23.63
N ASP A 45 -5.75 8.28 24.80
CA ASP A 45 -4.99 7.48 25.77
C ASP A 45 -4.91 6.03 25.26
N ALA A 46 -3.93 5.72 24.42
CA ALA A 46 -3.81 4.43 23.74
C ALA A 46 -2.42 3.78 23.93
N PRO A 47 -2.02 3.44 25.17
CA PRO A 47 -0.66 3.00 25.48
C PRO A 47 -0.24 1.69 24.81
N ASN A 48 -1.16 0.78 24.50
CA ASN A 48 -0.81 -0.48 23.84
C ASN A 48 -0.51 -0.26 22.35
N LEU A 49 -1.32 0.55 21.66
CA LEU A 49 -1.11 0.97 20.28
C LEU A 49 0.16 1.83 20.17
N ASP A 50 0.39 2.74 21.11
CA ASP A 50 1.65 3.51 21.20
C ASP A 50 2.87 2.61 21.34
N SER A 51 2.79 1.58 22.19
CA SER A 51 3.86 0.59 22.34
C SER A 51 4.09 -0.21 21.05
N LEU A 52 3.02 -0.56 20.31
CA LEU A 52 3.12 -1.25 19.03
C LEU A 52 3.75 -0.35 17.95
N MET A 53 3.38 0.94 17.90
CA MET A 53 4.03 1.91 17.02
C MET A 53 5.51 2.09 17.35
N ALA A 54 5.85 2.24 18.63
CA ALA A 54 7.23 2.42 19.08
C ALA A 54 8.11 1.19 18.83
N SER A 55 7.55 -0.01 18.95
CA SER A 55 8.28 -1.28 18.72
C SER A 55 8.25 -1.79 17.28
N GLY A 56 7.50 -1.10 16.40
CA GLY A 56 7.21 -1.57 15.05
C GLY A 56 7.32 -0.48 14.00
N LEU A 57 6.49 -0.61 12.96
CA LEU A 57 6.29 0.41 11.94
C LEU A 57 4.92 1.06 12.08
N THR A 58 4.83 2.31 11.66
CA THR A 58 3.58 3.04 11.46
C THR A 58 3.55 3.58 10.03
N ALA A 59 2.44 3.36 9.32
CA ALA A 59 2.23 3.91 7.98
C ALA A 59 0.82 4.50 7.88
N ALA A 60 0.72 5.76 7.48
CA ALA A 60 -0.54 6.34 7.02
C ALA A 60 -0.77 5.93 5.55
N SER A 61 -2.02 5.78 5.17
CA SER A 61 -2.43 5.49 3.79
C SER A 61 -3.77 6.16 3.51
N SER A 62 -4.12 6.23 2.23
CA SER A 62 -5.36 6.83 1.76
C SER A 62 -6.12 5.86 0.86
N LEU A 63 -7.44 5.94 0.97
CA LEU A 63 -8.40 5.20 0.16
C LEU A 63 -8.69 5.89 -1.17
N TYR A 64 -9.32 5.10 -2.03
CA TYR A 64 -10.02 5.52 -3.25
C TYR A 64 -11.27 6.35 -2.94
N SER A 65 -11.95 6.78 -4.01
CA SER A 65 -13.25 7.43 -3.97
C SER A 65 -14.18 6.89 -5.07
N SER A 66 -15.36 7.52 -5.24
CA SER A 66 -16.21 7.28 -6.40
C SER A 66 -15.43 7.56 -7.71
N PRO A 67 -15.57 6.73 -8.77
CA PRO A 67 -16.52 5.63 -8.94
C PRO A 67 -15.98 4.25 -8.56
N LEU A 68 -14.78 4.15 -7.94
CA LEU A 68 -14.24 2.86 -7.52
C LEU A 68 -15.11 2.22 -6.44
N ALA A 69 -15.31 2.94 -5.33
CA ALA A 69 -16.24 2.59 -4.27
C ALA A 69 -16.31 3.78 -3.29
N PRO A 70 -17.40 3.90 -2.51
CA PRO A 70 -17.42 4.76 -1.34
C PRO A 70 -16.49 4.21 -0.25
N THR A 71 -16.10 5.06 0.70
CA THR A 71 -15.33 4.71 1.89
C THR A 71 -16.20 3.99 2.93
N LEU A 72 -16.70 2.79 2.57
CA LEU A 72 -17.56 1.93 3.41
C LEU A 72 -16.85 0.64 3.80
N SER A 73 -17.35 -0.02 4.84
CA SER A 73 -16.72 -1.20 5.43
C SER A 73 -16.65 -2.41 4.52
N GLY A 74 -17.68 -2.65 3.71
CA GLY A 74 -17.69 -3.74 2.73
C GLY A 74 -16.51 -3.66 1.75
N PRO A 75 -16.37 -2.57 0.99
CA PRO A 75 -15.21 -2.32 0.13
C PRO A 75 -13.86 -2.31 0.87
N GLY A 76 -13.78 -1.63 2.03
CA GLY A 76 -12.54 -1.49 2.80
C GLY A 76 -12.02 -2.82 3.34
N TRP A 77 -12.85 -3.60 4.04
CA TRP A 77 -12.48 -4.93 4.52
C TRP A 77 -12.19 -5.90 3.37
N SER A 78 -12.95 -5.82 2.27
CA SER A 78 -12.65 -6.64 1.08
C SER A 78 -11.27 -6.35 0.53
N THR A 79 -10.85 -5.08 0.52
CA THR A 79 -9.51 -4.67 0.08
C THR A 79 -8.42 -5.26 0.97
N ILE A 80 -8.55 -5.06 2.30
CA ILE A 80 -7.59 -5.56 3.30
C ILE A 80 -7.44 -7.07 3.21
N LEU A 81 -8.57 -7.79 3.15
CA LEU A 81 -8.61 -9.24 3.30
C LEU A 81 -8.22 -9.98 2.01
N THR A 82 -8.55 -9.44 0.84
CA THR A 82 -8.27 -10.10 -0.46
C THR A 82 -6.93 -9.70 -1.06
N GLY A 83 -6.36 -8.57 -0.64
CA GLY A 83 -5.10 -8.05 -1.18
C GLY A 83 -5.21 -7.43 -2.58
N VAL A 84 -6.42 -7.00 -2.97
CA VAL A 84 -6.70 -6.28 -4.22
C VAL A 84 -7.66 -5.12 -3.98
N TRP A 85 -7.75 -4.18 -4.92
CA TRP A 85 -8.65 -3.02 -4.84
C TRP A 85 -10.06 -3.28 -5.42
N PRO A 86 -11.04 -2.34 -5.26
CA PRO A 86 -12.43 -2.54 -5.72
C PRO A 86 -12.62 -2.73 -7.22
N ASP A 87 -11.67 -2.29 -8.05
CA ASP A 87 -11.67 -2.59 -9.48
C ASP A 87 -11.43 -4.09 -9.79
N LYS A 88 -10.93 -4.85 -8.81
CA LYS A 88 -10.72 -6.30 -8.89
C LYS A 88 -11.71 -7.10 -8.06
N HIS A 89 -11.87 -6.80 -6.77
CA HIS A 89 -12.80 -7.57 -5.92
C HIS A 89 -14.28 -7.22 -6.14
N LEU A 90 -14.58 -6.12 -6.85
CA LEU A 90 -15.92 -5.70 -7.28
C LEU A 90 -16.92 -5.39 -6.15
N VAL A 91 -16.47 -5.21 -4.91
CA VAL A 91 -17.35 -4.83 -3.79
C VAL A 91 -17.51 -3.32 -3.80
N LYS A 92 -18.75 -2.85 -3.95
CA LYS A 92 -19.11 -1.44 -4.11
C LYS A 92 -19.84 -0.84 -2.92
N ASP A 93 -20.31 -1.67 -1.99
CA ASP A 93 -21.05 -1.27 -0.80
C ASP A 93 -21.10 -2.44 0.21
N ASN A 94 -21.86 -2.25 1.29
CA ASN A 94 -22.06 -3.25 2.35
C ASN A 94 -23.03 -4.39 1.96
N ALA A 95 -23.57 -4.40 0.73
CA ALA A 95 -24.39 -5.49 0.22
C ALA A 95 -23.56 -6.59 -0.46
N PHE A 96 -22.29 -6.33 -0.78
CA PHE A 96 -21.36 -7.28 -1.40
C PHE A 96 -21.86 -7.89 -2.73
N THR A 97 -22.84 -7.26 -3.37
CA THR A 97 -23.44 -7.77 -4.61
C THR A 97 -22.40 -7.76 -5.73
N GLY A 98 -22.21 -8.90 -6.40
CA GLY A 98 -21.24 -9.04 -7.49
C GLY A 98 -19.79 -9.22 -7.04
N ALA A 99 -19.53 -9.41 -5.74
CA ALA A 99 -18.20 -9.62 -5.21
C ALA A 99 -17.46 -10.77 -5.92
N ALA A 100 -16.21 -10.54 -6.29
CA ALA A 100 -15.37 -11.49 -7.02
C ALA A 100 -14.53 -12.39 -6.10
N PHE A 101 -15.01 -12.75 -4.91
CA PHE A 101 -14.24 -13.49 -3.90
C PHE A 101 -13.78 -14.89 -4.35
N THR A 102 -14.45 -15.50 -5.33
CA THR A 102 -13.94 -16.76 -5.93
C THR A 102 -12.65 -16.53 -6.71
N ARG A 103 -12.53 -15.39 -7.40
CA ARG A 103 -11.32 -15.02 -8.15
C ARG A 103 -10.26 -14.42 -7.23
N TYR A 104 -10.68 -13.64 -6.24
CA TYR A 104 -9.82 -12.98 -5.27
C TYR A 104 -10.22 -13.41 -3.85
N PRO A 105 -9.87 -14.64 -3.43
CA PRO A 105 -10.17 -15.11 -2.08
C PRO A 105 -9.37 -14.32 -1.04
N ASP A 106 -9.91 -14.27 0.17
CA ASP A 106 -9.25 -13.70 1.34
C ASP A 106 -7.96 -14.45 1.72
N PHE A 107 -7.11 -13.80 2.52
CA PHE A 107 -5.80 -14.33 2.86
C PHE A 107 -5.84 -15.62 3.71
N LEU A 108 -6.85 -15.82 4.57
CA LEU A 108 -6.99 -17.07 5.34
C LEU A 108 -7.38 -18.23 4.43
N THR A 109 -8.32 -18.02 3.52
CA THR A 109 -8.68 -18.99 2.48
C THR A 109 -7.47 -19.35 1.59
N ARG A 110 -6.61 -18.38 1.30
CA ARG A 110 -5.35 -18.61 0.56
C ARG A 110 -4.36 -19.44 1.38
N ILE A 111 -4.25 -19.19 2.69
CA ILE A 111 -3.43 -19.99 3.61
C ILE A 111 -3.90 -21.45 3.59
N GLU A 112 -5.19 -21.70 3.78
CA GLU A 112 -5.77 -23.05 3.80
C GLU A 112 -5.61 -23.76 2.46
N THR A 113 -5.66 -23.02 1.35
CA THR A 113 -5.45 -23.59 0.02
C THR A 113 -3.97 -23.93 -0.24
N ALA A 114 -3.04 -23.10 0.23
CA ALA A 114 -1.60 -23.29 -0.04
C ALA A 114 -0.94 -24.24 0.96
N LYS A 115 -1.38 -24.23 2.23
CA LYS A 115 -0.81 -24.99 3.34
C LYS A 115 -1.94 -25.46 4.29
N PRO A 116 -2.72 -26.48 3.91
CA PRO A 116 -3.89 -26.95 4.67
C PRO A 116 -3.57 -27.54 6.07
N ALA A 117 -2.30 -27.65 6.44
CA ALA A 117 -1.88 -28.03 7.80
C ALA A 117 -1.81 -26.82 8.75
N LEU A 118 -1.87 -25.59 8.23
CA LEU A 118 -1.87 -24.37 9.02
C LEU A 118 -3.29 -24.01 9.42
N SER A 119 -3.59 -24.02 10.72
CA SER A 119 -4.94 -23.70 11.17
C SER A 119 -5.22 -22.20 11.18
N THR A 120 -6.37 -21.79 10.64
CA THR A 120 -6.81 -20.39 10.58
C THR A 120 -7.99 -20.09 11.50
N TYR A 121 -8.14 -18.82 11.89
CA TYR A 121 -9.25 -18.37 12.72
C TYR A 121 -9.64 -16.93 12.38
N ALA A 122 -10.94 -16.67 12.23
CA ALA A 122 -11.49 -15.33 12.06
C ALA A 122 -12.63 -15.10 13.06
N VAL A 123 -12.60 -13.98 13.76
CA VAL A 123 -13.70 -13.50 14.61
C VAL A 123 -13.99 -12.04 14.31
N ALA A 124 -15.27 -11.69 14.23
CA ALA A 124 -15.70 -10.32 13.94
C ALA A 124 -16.94 -9.94 14.74
N SER A 125 -16.97 -8.69 15.18
CA SER A 125 -18.17 -8.06 15.74
C SER A 125 -19.20 -7.77 14.65
N TRP A 126 -18.75 -7.40 13.45
CA TRP A 126 -19.64 -7.25 12.28
C TRP A 126 -19.72 -8.55 11.47
N ALA A 127 -20.87 -9.21 11.54
CA ALA A 127 -21.09 -10.55 10.96
C ALA A 127 -20.72 -10.69 9.47
N PRO A 128 -21.01 -9.71 8.57
CA PRO A 128 -20.71 -9.83 7.14
C PRO A 128 -19.24 -10.18 6.81
N ILE A 129 -18.28 -9.78 7.64
CA ILE A 129 -16.87 -10.15 7.43
C ILE A 129 -16.71 -11.69 7.45
N THR A 130 -17.29 -12.35 8.45
CA THR A 130 -17.15 -13.80 8.65
C THR A 130 -18.15 -14.63 7.85
N THR A 131 -19.33 -14.08 7.53
CA THR A 131 -20.35 -14.79 6.75
C THR A 131 -20.20 -14.63 5.25
N THR A 132 -19.58 -13.54 4.78
CA THR A 132 -19.56 -13.15 3.35
C THR A 132 -18.16 -13.10 2.76
N ILE A 133 -17.19 -12.44 3.42
CA ILE A 133 -15.84 -12.26 2.85
C ILE A 133 -15.00 -13.53 3.04
N PHE A 134 -14.90 -14.02 4.28
CA PHE A 134 -14.17 -15.25 4.58
C PHE A 134 -14.91 -16.48 4.05
N SER A 135 -14.26 -17.27 3.20
CA SER A 135 -14.88 -18.48 2.66
C SER A 135 -15.02 -19.62 3.69
N SER A 136 -15.79 -20.65 3.35
CA SER A 136 -15.92 -21.86 4.17
C SER A 136 -14.66 -22.71 4.29
N LYS A 137 -13.58 -22.38 3.56
CA LYS A 137 -12.28 -23.03 3.73
C LYS A 137 -11.56 -22.62 5.02
N VAL A 138 -11.88 -21.46 5.58
CA VAL A 138 -11.31 -21.00 6.86
C VAL A 138 -11.78 -21.93 7.97
N ASP A 139 -10.82 -22.52 8.68
CA ASP A 139 -11.00 -23.54 9.73
C ASP A 139 -12.06 -23.15 10.78
N THR A 140 -12.05 -21.90 11.22
CA THR A 140 -13.00 -21.41 12.20
C THR A 140 -13.35 -19.95 11.91
N ARG A 141 -14.64 -19.69 11.74
CA ARG A 141 -15.20 -18.35 11.54
C ARG A 141 -16.27 -18.11 12.61
N VAL A 142 -16.17 -17.01 13.33
CA VAL A 142 -17.09 -16.66 14.40
C VAL A 142 -17.65 -15.26 14.19
N SER A 143 -18.96 -15.17 13.97
CA SER A 143 -19.69 -13.91 14.11
C SER A 143 -20.08 -13.76 15.58
N THR A 144 -19.56 -12.72 16.23
CA THR A 144 -19.87 -12.48 17.64
C THR A 144 -21.34 -12.07 17.78
N PRO A 145 -22.09 -12.61 18.76
CA PRO A 145 -23.45 -12.16 19.01
C PRO A 145 -23.50 -10.65 19.31
N SER A 146 -24.46 -9.94 18.73
CA SER A 146 -24.56 -8.47 18.85
C SER A 146 -24.63 -7.97 20.30
N ALA A 147 -25.16 -8.77 21.22
CA ALA A 147 -25.23 -8.43 22.65
C ALA A 147 -23.85 -8.47 23.36
N GLU A 148 -22.88 -9.19 22.80
CA GLU A 148 -21.53 -9.30 23.37
C GLU A 148 -20.55 -8.33 22.70
N TYR A 149 -20.76 -8.06 21.41
CA TYR A 149 -20.02 -7.08 20.61
C TYR A 149 -18.49 -7.21 20.75
N ASP A 150 -17.73 -6.11 20.78
CA ASP A 150 -16.27 -6.15 20.85
C ASP A 150 -15.73 -6.87 22.09
N THR A 151 -16.46 -6.86 23.21
CA THR A 151 -16.08 -7.61 24.42
C THR A 151 -16.14 -9.12 24.16
N GLY A 152 -17.19 -9.59 23.48
CA GLY A 152 -17.34 -10.97 23.04
C GLY A 152 -16.28 -11.37 22.01
N THR A 153 -15.98 -10.49 21.06
CA THR A 153 -14.95 -10.72 20.05
C THR A 153 -13.57 -10.84 20.69
N THR A 154 -13.23 -9.92 21.59
CA THR A 154 -11.95 -9.88 22.30
C THR A 154 -11.75 -11.11 23.17
N SER A 155 -12.77 -11.52 23.96
CA SER A 155 -12.67 -12.68 24.83
C SER A 155 -12.41 -13.98 24.06
N ARG A 156 -13.06 -14.17 22.90
CA ARG A 156 -12.83 -15.31 22.01
C ARG A 156 -11.46 -15.25 21.36
N ALA A 157 -11.05 -14.09 20.87
CA ALA A 157 -9.70 -13.89 20.32
C ALA A 157 -8.63 -14.23 21.35
N VAL A 158 -8.73 -13.72 22.58
CA VAL A 158 -7.83 -14.01 23.70
C VAL A 158 -7.76 -15.51 23.98
N ALA A 159 -8.90 -16.20 24.06
CA ALA A 159 -8.93 -17.63 24.31
C ALA A 159 -8.22 -18.43 23.20
N GLU A 160 -8.46 -18.06 21.94
CA GLU A 160 -7.87 -18.71 20.77
C GLU A 160 -6.38 -18.45 20.62
N VAL A 161 -5.92 -17.20 20.76
CA VAL A 161 -4.48 -16.91 20.68
C VAL A 161 -3.72 -17.46 21.88
N ARG A 162 -4.35 -17.62 23.05
CA ARG A 162 -3.67 -18.18 24.23
C ARG A 162 -3.56 -19.69 24.19
N ASN A 163 -4.64 -20.38 23.86
CA ASN A 163 -4.76 -21.83 24.06
C ASN A 163 -4.77 -22.62 22.73
N GLY A 164 -5.09 -21.98 21.62
CA GLY A 164 -5.09 -22.60 20.30
C GLY A 164 -3.69 -22.74 19.69
N ASN A 165 -3.64 -23.44 18.55
CA ASN A 165 -2.44 -23.52 17.70
C ASN A 165 -2.69 -22.89 16.32
N ARG A 166 -3.40 -21.77 16.29
CA ARG A 166 -3.68 -21.05 15.04
C ARG A 166 -2.38 -20.51 14.45
N ALA A 167 -2.20 -20.65 13.14
CA ALA A 167 -1.11 -20.06 12.38
C ALA A 167 -1.43 -18.62 11.97
N ALA A 168 -2.69 -18.33 11.68
CA ALA A 168 -3.18 -16.99 11.37
C ALA A 168 -4.51 -16.71 12.05
N VAL A 169 -4.61 -15.53 12.65
CA VAL A 169 -5.79 -15.05 13.37
C VAL A 169 -6.17 -13.68 12.82
N PHE A 170 -7.45 -13.52 12.46
CA PHE A 170 -8.06 -12.23 12.17
C PHE A 170 -9.09 -11.88 13.27
N VAL A 171 -9.03 -10.64 13.75
CA VAL A 171 -9.94 -10.07 14.74
C VAL A 171 -10.47 -8.76 14.21
N HIS A 172 -11.80 -8.56 14.24
CA HIS A 172 -12.43 -7.28 13.90
C HIS A 172 -13.19 -6.71 15.10
N LEU A 173 -12.94 -5.44 15.40
CA LEU A 173 -13.57 -4.66 16.46
C LEU A 173 -14.29 -3.46 15.82
N ASP A 174 -15.57 -3.28 16.16
CA ASP A 174 -16.53 -2.43 15.46
C ASP A 174 -16.86 -1.12 16.22
N ASN A 175 -16.57 -1.05 17.53
CA ASN A 175 -17.10 -0.01 18.41
C ASN A 175 -16.63 1.41 18.05
N ILE A 176 -15.46 1.57 17.43
CA ILE A 176 -14.95 2.88 17.05
C ILE A 176 -15.84 3.49 15.95
N ASP A 177 -16.17 2.72 14.91
CA ASP A 177 -17.10 3.13 13.86
C ASP A 177 -18.50 3.44 14.41
N HIS A 178 -19.05 2.56 15.26
CA HIS A 178 -20.36 2.78 15.87
C HIS A 178 -20.46 4.10 16.66
N VAL A 179 -19.41 4.42 17.44
CA VAL A 179 -19.31 5.69 18.16
C VAL A 179 -19.03 6.85 17.20
N GLY A 180 -18.23 6.64 16.15
CA GLY A 180 -18.00 7.63 15.10
C GLY A 180 -19.28 8.06 14.39
N HIS A 181 -20.18 7.13 14.11
CA HIS A 181 -21.54 7.42 13.63
C HIS A 181 -22.39 8.19 14.64
N SER A 182 -22.34 7.81 15.91
CA SER A 182 -23.24 8.36 16.94
C SER A 182 -22.80 9.74 17.45
N ASN A 183 -21.49 10.01 17.47
CA ASN A 183 -20.92 11.17 18.17
C ASN A 183 -19.93 11.98 17.31
N GLY A 184 -19.45 11.44 16.20
CA GLY A 184 -18.44 12.06 15.35
C GLY A 184 -17.00 11.87 15.83
N ALA A 185 -16.05 11.86 14.88
CA ALA A 185 -14.65 11.59 15.15
C ALA A 185 -13.92 12.67 15.96
N ALA A 186 -14.50 13.88 16.07
CA ALA A 186 -13.97 14.94 16.91
C ALA A 186 -14.41 14.84 18.39
N SER A 187 -15.30 13.91 18.73
CA SER A 187 -15.87 13.79 20.07
C SER A 187 -14.93 13.15 21.09
N SER A 188 -15.16 13.44 22.37
CA SER A 188 -14.50 12.74 23.48
C SER A 188 -14.87 11.26 23.54
N GLU A 189 -16.07 10.91 23.11
CA GLU A 189 -16.62 9.56 23.07
C GLU A 189 -15.84 8.71 22.06
N TYR A 190 -15.48 9.28 20.91
CA TYR A 190 -14.64 8.60 19.93
C TYR A 190 -13.21 8.36 20.45
N LEU A 191 -12.63 9.29 21.21
CA LEU A 191 -11.35 9.04 21.88
C LEU A 191 -11.46 7.96 22.97
N ALA A 192 -12.57 7.92 23.71
CA ALA A 192 -12.83 6.90 24.71
C ALA A 192 -13.09 5.51 24.11
N SER A 193 -13.71 5.42 22.93
CA SER A 193 -13.88 4.17 22.20
C SER A 193 -12.54 3.63 21.70
N ILE A 194 -11.64 4.52 21.24
CA ILE A 194 -10.26 4.17 20.92
C ILE A 194 -9.51 3.64 22.15
N HIS A 195 -9.61 4.29 23.31
CA HIS A 195 -9.00 3.80 24.56
C HIS A 195 -9.51 2.39 24.94
N THR A 196 -10.81 2.15 24.73
CA THR A 196 -11.42 0.83 24.97
C THR A 196 -10.85 -0.23 24.01
N ALA A 197 -10.76 0.09 22.72
CA ALA A 197 -10.17 -0.79 21.72
C ALA A 197 -8.67 -1.03 21.96
N ASP A 198 -7.93 -0.01 22.40
CA ASP A 198 -6.53 -0.14 22.82
C ASP A 198 -6.37 -1.16 23.96
N THR A 199 -7.24 -1.09 24.96
CA THR A 199 -7.26 -2.06 26.07
C THR A 199 -7.50 -3.48 25.56
N GLN A 200 -8.42 -3.65 24.60
CA GLN A 200 -8.72 -4.96 23.98
C GLN A 200 -7.55 -5.48 23.14
N VAL A 201 -6.89 -4.62 22.36
CA VAL A 201 -5.63 -4.94 21.66
C VAL A 201 -4.57 -5.40 22.66
N GLY A 202 -4.40 -4.67 23.77
CA GLY A 202 -3.50 -5.02 24.87
C GLY A 202 -3.78 -6.41 25.45
N GLN A 203 -5.05 -6.77 25.66
CA GLN A 203 -5.45 -8.11 26.13
C GLN A 203 -5.04 -9.21 25.15
N ILE A 204 -5.30 -9.03 23.85
CA ILE A 204 -4.98 -10.01 22.79
C ILE A 204 -3.46 -10.18 22.67
N VAL A 205 -2.70 -9.09 22.60
CA VAL A 205 -1.24 -9.13 22.48
C VAL A 205 -0.60 -9.72 23.75
N SER A 206 -1.13 -9.40 24.93
CA SER A 206 -0.66 -10.00 26.19
C SER A 206 -0.92 -11.50 26.24
N ALA A 207 -2.07 -11.95 25.71
CA ALA A 207 -2.40 -13.38 25.64
C ALA A 207 -1.42 -14.15 24.73
N ILE A 208 -0.96 -13.55 23.62
CA ILE A 208 0.12 -14.10 22.79
C ILE A 208 1.43 -14.21 23.58
N LYS A 209 1.85 -13.13 24.23
CA LYS A 209 3.11 -13.09 25.00
C LYS A 209 3.11 -14.06 26.18
N ALA A 210 1.94 -14.41 26.71
CA ALA A 210 1.78 -15.35 27.82
C ALA A 210 1.81 -16.84 27.41
N ARG A 211 1.89 -17.16 26.12
CA ARG A 211 1.97 -18.55 25.64
C ARG A 211 3.29 -19.19 26.08
N SER A 212 3.25 -20.44 26.52
CA SER A 212 4.46 -21.21 26.82
C SER A 212 5.34 -21.44 25.58
N THR A 213 4.75 -21.38 24.39
CA THR A 213 5.42 -21.51 23.09
C THR A 213 5.87 -20.18 22.49
N TYR A 214 5.61 -19.03 23.13
CA TYR A 214 5.89 -17.71 22.55
C TYR A 214 7.36 -17.55 22.09
N ALA A 215 8.30 -18.08 22.87
CA ALA A 215 9.73 -18.02 22.55
C ALA A 215 10.11 -18.79 21.26
N SER A 216 9.33 -19.79 20.86
CA SER A 216 9.53 -20.57 19.63
C SER A 216 8.63 -20.13 18.47
N GLU A 217 7.85 -19.06 18.64
CA GLU A 217 6.93 -18.53 17.63
C GLU A 217 7.43 -17.18 17.13
N ASP A 218 7.29 -16.89 15.84
CA ASP A 218 7.61 -15.61 15.21
C ASP A 218 6.32 -14.91 14.76
N TRP A 219 5.81 -14.02 15.60
CA TRP A 219 4.55 -13.32 15.35
C TRP A 219 4.75 -12.08 14.49
N LEU A 220 3.98 -11.98 13.40
CA LEU A 220 3.67 -10.72 12.74
C LEU A 220 2.31 -10.23 13.24
N ILE A 221 2.29 -9.08 13.90
CA ILE A 221 1.06 -8.45 14.40
C ILE A 221 0.81 -7.20 13.57
N MET A 222 -0.38 -7.08 12.98
CA MET A 222 -0.80 -5.97 12.13
C MET A 222 -2.11 -5.38 12.64
N ILE A 223 -2.18 -4.05 12.76
CA ILE A 223 -3.36 -3.30 13.18
C ILE A 223 -3.69 -2.27 12.09
N THR A 224 -4.93 -2.23 11.64
CA THR A 224 -5.38 -1.37 10.53
C THR A 224 -6.85 -0.99 10.69
N ALA A 225 -7.31 -0.10 9.82
CA ALA A 225 -8.70 0.32 9.68
C ALA A 225 -9.09 0.27 8.19
N ASP A 226 -10.35 0.01 7.92
CA ASP A 226 -10.95 -0.12 6.60
C ASP A 226 -11.39 1.21 5.98
N HIS A 227 -11.71 2.20 6.82
CA HIS A 227 -11.96 3.60 6.46
C HIS A 227 -11.80 4.52 7.68
N GLY A 228 -11.94 5.83 7.46
CA GLY A 228 -12.03 6.82 8.53
C GLY A 228 -13.44 7.39 8.69
N HIS A 229 -13.53 8.55 9.33
CA HIS A 229 -14.77 9.26 9.65
C HIS A 229 -14.62 10.77 9.48
N THR A 230 -15.72 11.48 9.25
CA THR A 230 -15.73 12.94 9.42
C THR A 230 -15.75 13.34 10.90
N ASP A 231 -15.32 14.57 11.18
CA ASP A 231 -15.36 15.13 12.53
C ASP A 231 -16.76 15.14 13.15
N ALA A 232 -17.79 15.39 12.35
CA ALA A 232 -19.20 15.40 12.78
C ALA A 232 -19.84 13.99 12.78
N GLY A 233 -19.15 12.99 12.24
CA GLY A 233 -19.63 11.62 12.13
C GLY A 233 -20.10 11.23 10.73
N GLY A 234 -20.15 9.93 10.50
CA GLY A 234 -20.41 9.36 9.18
C GLY A 234 -19.17 9.24 8.29
N HIS A 235 -19.32 8.45 7.24
CA HIS A 235 -18.30 8.09 6.26
C HIS A 235 -19.00 7.67 4.94
N GLY A 236 -18.23 7.26 3.93
CA GLY A 236 -18.73 6.89 2.60
C GLY A 236 -18.50 7.97 1.53
N GLY A 237 -18.09 9.17 1.94
CA GLY A 237 -17.70 10.27 1.08
C GLY A 237 -16.22 10.27 0.69
N ASN A 238 -15.75 11.45 0.32
CA ASN A 238 -14.43 11.68 -0.29
C ASN A 238 -13.55 12.67 0.50
N THR A 239 -13.96 13.05 1.73
CA THR A 239 -13.11 13.94 2.53
C THR A 239 -11.83 13.22 2.96
N ALA A 240 -10.76 13.98 3.21
CA ALA A 240 -9.49 13.40 3.62
C ALA A 240 -9.60 12.51 4.87
N PRO A 241 -10.35 12.89 5.93
CA PRO A 241 -10.57 12.01 7.09
C PRO A 241 -11.29 10.71 6.73
N GLU A 242 -12.34 10.74 5.90
CA GLU A 242 -13.05 9.52 5.49
C GLU A 242 -12.15 8.54 4.71
N ARG A 243 -11.20 9.08 3.93
CA ARG A 243 -10.25 8.28 3.15
C ARG A 243 -9.01 7.86 3.94
N GLU A 244 -8.78 8.38 5.14
CA GLU A 244 -7.60 8.05 5.94
C GLU A 244 -7.69 6.61 6.46
N THR A 245 -6.59 5.88 6.33
CA THR A 245 -6.37 4.54 6.89
C THR A 245 -4.91 4.43 7.32
N PHE A 246 -4.53 3.32 7.95
CA PHE A 246 -3.17 3.11 8.43
C PHE A 246 -2.80 1.64 8.55
N LEU A 247 -1.50 1.40 8.74
CA LEU A 247 -0.98 0.14 9.24
C LEU A 247 -0.01 0.40 10.39
N ILE A 248 -0.26 -0.23 11.54
CA ILE A 248 0.72 -0.43 12.61
C ILE A 248 1.15 -1.89 12.54
N ALA A 249 2.44 -2.18 12.47
CA ALA A 249 2.89 -3.57 12.43
C ALA A 249 4.15 -3.83 13.26
N THR A 250 4.20 -4.97 13.95
CA THR A 250 5.36 -5.41 14.76
C THR A 250 5.74 -6.86 14.43
N GLY A 251 7.01 -7.21 14.65
CA GLY A 251 7.55 -8.54 14.34
C GLY A 251 8.01 -8.67 12.88
N GLY A 252 8.30 -9.88 12.41
CA GLY A 252 8.65 -10.14 11.00
C GLY A 252 9.88 -9.40 10.46
N GLY A 253 10.82 -9.01 11.34
CA GLY A 253 12.03 -8.25 10.97
C GLY A 253 11.79 -6.75 10.73
N ILE A 254 10.63 -6.22 11.11
CA ILE A 254 10.33 -4.78 11.01
C ILE A 254 11.27 -3.96 11.91
N SER A 255 11.73 -2.82 11.38
CA SER A 255 12.52 -1.85 12.15
C SER A 255 11.63 -1.10 13.15
N ALA A 256 11.99 -1.13 14.42
CA ALA A 256 11.23 -0.47 15.49
C ALA A 256 11.23 1.05 15.33
N GLY A 257 10.09 1.68 15.65
CA GLY A 257 9.87 3.12 15.55
C GLY A 257 9.91 3.68 14.12
N SER A 258 9.80 2.82 13.10
CA SER A 258 9.91 3.26 11.70
C SER A 258 8.60 3.83 11.19
N THR A 259 8.70 4.87 10.37
CA THR A 259 7.56 5.40 9.61
C THR A 259 7.70 5.03 8.15
N ARG A 260 6.61 4.55 7.53
CA ARG A 260 6.56 4.21 6.10
C ARG A 260 5.44 4.95 5.40
N HIS A 261 5.63 5.17 4.10
CA HIS A 261 4.72 5.93 3.24
C HIS A 261 4.36 5.19 1.96
N ASP A 262 4.93 4.00 1.78
CA ASP A 262 4.74 3.14 0.61
C ASP A 262 3.70 2.05 0.86
N ILE A 263 3.23 1.89 2.09
CA ILE A 263 2.25 0.87 2.48
C ILE A 263 0.84 1.26 2.04
N LYS A 264 0.08 0.28 1.53
CA LYS A 264 -1.33 0.40 1.16
C LYS A 264 -2.13 -0.77 1.74
N MET A 265 -3.45 -0.61 1.88
CA MET A 265 -4.32 -1.63 2.51
C MET A 265 -4.20 -3.06 1.95
N PRO A 266 -4.07 -3.27 0.62
CA PRO A 266 -3.84 -4.62 0.07
C PRO A 266 -2.61 -5.35 0.63
N ASP A 267 -1.64 -4.62 1.19
CA ASP A 267 -0.39 -5.18 1.70
C ASP A 267 -0.62 -6.08 2.92
N VAL A 268 -1.71 -5.91 3.67
CA VAL A 268 -2.01 -6.70 4.88
C VAL A 268 -2.11 -8.19 4.53
N ALA A 269 -2.97 -8.53 3.56
CA ALA A 269 -3.13 -9.90 3.08
C ALA A 269 -1.81 -10.49 2.55
N VAL A 270 -1.06 -9.72 1.77
CA VAL A 270 0.18 -10.19 1.13
C VAL A 270 1.30 -10.39 2.15
N SER A 271 1.39 -9.51 3.15
CA SER A 271 2.36 -9.60 4.24
C SER A 271 2.09 -10.81 5.13
N ALA A 272 0.82 -11.14 5.40
CA ALA A 272 0.44 -12.35 6.13
C ALA A 272 0.88 -13.63 5.39
N LEU A 273 0.62 -13.71 4.09
CA LEU A 273 1.02 -14.84 3.25
C LEU A 273 2.53 -15.02 3.20
N ALA A 274 3.26 -13.92 2.94
CA ALA A 274 4.72 -13.94 2.86
C ALA A 274 5.36 -14.35 4.21
N HIS A 275 4.84 -13.85 5.33
CA HIS A 275 5.34 -14.19 6.67
C HIS A 275 5.21 -15.68 6.99
N LEU A 276 4.12 -16.31 6.56
CA LEU A 276 3.90 -17.76 6.69
C LEU A 276 4.69 -18.59 5.66
N GLY A 277 5.58 -17.95 4.89
CA GLY A 277 6.39 -18.58 3.87
C GLY A 277 5.56 -19.15 2.72
N ILE A 278 4.44 -18.50 2.37
CA ILE A 278 3.64 -18.84 1.20
C ILE A 278 4.12 -17.94 0.04
N PRO A 279 4.67 -18.51 -1.04
CA PRO A 279 5.08 -17.73 -2.20
C PRO A 279 3.89 -17.01 -2.83
N ILE A 280 4.06 -15.73 -3.15
CA ILE A 280 3.03 -14.95 -3.83
C ILE A 280 3.02 -15.32 -5.30
N ASN A 281 1.99 -16.02 -5.75
CA ASN A 281 1.86 -16.40 -7.15
C ASN A 281 1.42 -15.19 -7.99
N PRO A 282 2.19 -14.78 -9.03
CA PRO A 282 1.81 -13.68 -9.90
C PRO A 282 0.42 -13.84 -10.55
N SER A 283 -0.04 -15.07 -10.78
CA SER A 283 -1.36 -15.35 -11.36
C SER A 283 -2.53 -14.97 -10.45
N TRP A 284 -2.28 -14.71 -9.16
CA TRP A 284 -3.30 -14.19 -8.24
C TRP A 284 -3.64 -12.72 -8.51
N GLY A 285 -2.78 -12.00 -9.23
CA GLY A 285 -3.01 -10.60 -9.58
C GLY A 285 -3.22 -9.69 -8.37
N LEU A 286 -2.52 -9.95 -7.25
CA LEU A 286 -2.60 -9.15 -6.03
C LEU A 286 -2.02 -7.74 -6.27
N ASP A 287 -2.61 -6.74 -5.63
CA ASP A 287 -2.10 -5.36 -5.63
C ASP A 287 -1.17 -5.09 -4.44
N GLY A 288 -1.31 -5.90 -3.39
CA GLY A 288 -0.48 -5.81 -2.19
C GLY A 288 0.97 -6.24 -2.42
N ARG A 289 1.87 -5.67 -1.62
CA ARG A 289 3.28 -6.02 -1.53
C ARG A 289 3.59 -6.45 -0.09
N PRO A 290 4.43 -7.48 0.15
CA PRO A 290 4.80 -7.83 1.52
C PRO A 290 5.56 -6.68 2.17
N LEU A 291 5.15 -6.26 3.37
CA LEU A 291 5.85 -5.22 4.14
C LEU A 291 7.30 -5.61 4.44
N GLN A 292 7.61 -6.90 4.53
CA GLN A 292 8.95 -7.42 4.77
C GLN A 292 9.87 -7.28 3.54
N GLN A 293 9.31 -6.96 2.38
CA GLN A 293 10.00 -6.85 1.09
C GLN A 293 9.72 -5.47 0.47
N PRO A 294 10.21 -4.37 1.06
CA PRO A 294 10.03 -3.05 0.49
C PRO A 294 10.62 -3.00 -0.92
N ALA A 295 9.91 -2.34 -1.83
CA ALA A 295 10.30 -2.16 -3.22
C ALA A 295 10.32 -0.67 -3.56
N PRO A 296 11.30 0.08 -3.02
CA PRO A 296 11.41 1.51 -3.27
C PRO A 296 11.81 1.78 -4.72
N ASP A 297 11.41 2.93 -5.25
CA ASP A 297 11.84 3.41 -6.55
C ASP A 297 12.57 4.76 -6.48
N ALA A 298 12.92 5.30 -7.65
CA ALA A 298 13.72 6.52 -7.74
C ALA A 298 13.00 7.74 -7.15
N PHE A 299 11.67 7.82 -7.28
CA PHE A 299 10.88 8.96 -6.84
C PHE A 299 10.80 9.02 -5.31
N ASP A 300 10.78 7.87 -4.63
CA ASP A 300 10.76 7.76 -3.17
C ASP A 300 11.91 8.53 -2.49
N THR A 301 13.06 8.63 -3.16
CA THR A 301 14.23 9.37 -2.67
C THR A 301 14.00 10.88 -2.57
N LEU A 302 12.90 11.38 -3.12
CA LEU A 302 12.52 12.78 -3.10
C LEU A 302 11.68 13.17 -1.90
N ARG A 303 11.11 12.23 -1.11
CA ARG A 303 10.14 12.57 -0.05
C ARG A 303 10.66 13.63 0.91
N SER A 304 11.91 13.50 1.35
CA SER A 304 12.55 14.45 2.28
C SER A 304 12.94 15.79 1.65
N ARG A 305 12.79 15.93 0.33
CA ARG A 305 13.09 17.12 -0.48
C ARG A 305 11.83 17.79 -1.02
N LEU A 306 10.65 17.26 -0.73
CA LEU A 306 9.38 17.88 -1.10
C LEU A 306 9.19 19.16 -0.28
N GLY A 307 8.72 20.21 -0.94
CA GLY A 307 8.39 21.48 -0.32
C GLY A 307 7.03 21.46 0.37
N THR A 308 6.38 22.62 0.39
CA THR A 308 4.98 22.79 0.79
C THR A 308 4.23 23.49 -0.34
N ARG A 309 2.93 23.71 -0.16
CA ARG A 309 2.11 24.51 -1.06
C ARG A 309 2.72 25.90 -1.34
N VAL A 310 2.49 26.40 -2.53
CA VAL A 310 2.78 27.76 -2.97
C VAL A 310 1.47 28.44 -3.37
N ASP A 311 0.78 27.90 -4.38
CA ASP A 311 -0.45 28.46 -4.92
C ASP A 311 -1.71 27.74 -4.40
N GLU A 312 -1.59 26.47 -3.99
CA GLU A 312 -2.66 25.60 -3.48
C GLU A 312 -3.06 25.94 -2.03
N THR A 313 -3.57 27.15 -1.81
CA THR A 313 -3.85 27.65 -0.44
C THR A 313 -5.03 26.96 0.27
N GLY A 314 -5.71 26.02 -0.40
CA GLY A 314 -6.68 25.10 0.22
C GLY A 314 -6.05 23.93 0.98
N ILE A 315 -4.83 23.52 0.61
CA ILE A 315 -4.12 22.39 1.22
C ILE A 315 -3.44 22.83 2.52
N GLY A 316 -3.45 22.05 3.61
CA GLY A 316 -2.77 22.45 4.85
C GLY A 316 -1.26 22.76 4.66
N ALA A 317 -0.74 23.80 5.31
CA ALA A 317 0.66 24.22 5.13
C ALA A 317 1.72 23.19 5.61
N SER A 318 1.31 22.23 6.43
CA SER A 318 2.15 21.13 6.92
C SER A 318 2.08 19.87 6.05
N VAL A 319 1.23 19.85 5.02
CA VAL A 319 1.14 18.71 4.10
C VAL A 319 2.41 18.69 3.25
N VAL A 320 3.06 17.52 3.18
CA VAL A 320 4.28 17.32 2.39
C VAL A 320 3.93 17.51 0.93
N GLY A 321 4.52 18.54 0.29
CA GLY A 321 4.05 19.06 -0.98
C GLY A 321 4.65 18.39 -2.20
N PHE A 322 5.36 19.20 -2.99
CA PHE A 322 5.87 18.80 -4.29
C PHE A 322 7.32 19.26 -4.49
N THR A 323 7.94 18.76 -5.55
CA THR A 323 9.17 19.34 -6.12
C THR A 323 9.16 19.20 -7.63
N HIS A 324 9.80 20.16 -8.30
CA HIS A 324 10.13 20.09 -9.74
C HIS A 324 11.51 19.47 -9.99
N THR A 325 12.27 19.19 -8.93
CA THR A 325 13.60 18.60 -9.06
C THR A 325 13.47 17.08 -9.19
N PRO A 326 13.78 16.48 -10.36
CA PRO A 326 13.70 15.05 -10.54
C PRO A 326 14.79 14.32 -9.74
N PRO A 327 14.64 13.00 -9.50
CA PRO A 327 15.68 12.24 -8.80
C PRO A 327 16.95 12.14 -9.65
N THR A 328 18.05 11.71 -9.04
CA THR A 328 19.36 11.65 -9.69
C THR A 328 19.31 10.88 -11.02
N GLY A 329 19.83 11.50 -12.08
CA GLY A 329 19.91 10.93 -13.43
C GLY A 329 18.65 11.11 -14.29
N TRP A 330 17.54 11.55 -13.69
CA TRP A 330 16.31 11.91 -14.41
C TRP A 330 16.32 13.39 -14.79
N SER A 331 15.49 13.77 -15.77
CA SER A 331 15.29 15.15 -16.19
C SER A 331 13.85 15.41 -16.60
N VAL A 332 13.39 16.66 -16.46
CA VAL A 332 12.13 17.14 -17.01
C VAL A 332 12.45 18.15 -18.11
N ASP A 333 11.95 17.91 -19.32
CA ASP A 333 12.04 18.83 -20.45
C ASP A 333 10.73 19.60 -20.57
N ASN A 334 10.81 20.91 -20.27
CA ASN A 334 9.74 21.88 -20.37
C ASN A 334 10.00 22.91 -21.48
N SER A 335 10.89 22.60 -22.44
CA SER A 335 11.25 23.56 -23.51
C SER A 335 10.07 23.94 -24.42
N ALA A 336 9.06 23.07 -24.52
CA ALA A 336 7.80 23.32 -25.24
C ALA A 336 6.64 23.73 -24.31
N MET A 337 6.85 23.75 -22.99
CA MET A 337 5.84 24.06 -22.00
C MET A 337 5.45 25.54 -22.06
N GLY A 338 4.17 25.83 -21.86
CA GLY A 338 3.67 27.18 -21.63
C GLY A 338 4.28 27.84 -20.39
N THR A 339 4.07 29.15 -20.26
CA THR A 339 4.53 29.95 -19.13
C THR A 339 3.43 30.15 -18.09
N GLY A 340 3.78 30.39 -16.83
CA GLY A 340 2.81 30.67 -15.77
C GLY A 340 2.08 29.43 -15.25
N GLY A 341 0.83 29.58 -14.84
CA GLY A 341 -0.01 28.54 -14.22
C GLY A 341 0.33 28.25 -12.76
N MET A 342 -0.40 27.34 -12.12
CA MET A 342 -0.19 26.94 -10.72
C MET A 342 1.23 26.41 -10.54
N THR A 343 1.95 26.94 -9.55
CA THR A 343 3.38 26.68 -9.32
C THR A 343 3.65 25.19 -9.08
N GLU A 344 2.76 24.52 -8.36
CA GLU A 344 2.76 23.09 -8.03
C GLU A 344 2.79 22.21 -9.28
N TRP A 345 2.13 22.63 -10.36
CA TRP A 345 1.79 21.80 -11.51
C TRP A 345 2.45 22.28 -12.83
N ARG A 346 3.54 23.04 -12.74
CA ARG A 346 4.29 23.53 -13.92
C ARG A 346 5.16 22.44 -14.56
N GLY A 347 4.54 21.59 -15.37
CA GLY A 347 5.17 20.43 -16.01
C GLY A 347 5.09 19.20 -15.12
N TRP A 348 5.99 18.23 -15.32
CA TRP A 348 6.08 17.08 -14.43
C TRP A 348 6.57 17.47 -13.03
N SER A 349 5.73 17.20 -12.04
CA SER A 349 5.99 17.41 -10.62
C SER A 349 6.07 16.08 -9.88
N PHE A 350 6.84 16.03 -8.80
CA PHE A 350 6.90 14.87 -7.90
C PHE A 350 6.20 15.21 -6.61
N THR A 351 5.24 14.40 -6.20
CA THR A 351 4.35 14.69 -5.07
C THR A 351 3.86 13.40 -4.40
N THR A 352 2.97 13.53 -3.42
CA THR A 352 2.39 12.43 -2.65
C THR A 352 0.87 12.39 -2.79
N ASP A 353 0.28 11.28 -2.35
CA ASP A 353 -1.17 11.10 -2.33
C ASP A 353 -1.86 12.17 -1.45
N GLU A 354 -1.24 12.49 -0.31
CA GLU A 354 -1.79 13.42 0.67
C GLU A 354 -1.90 14.85 0.13
N PHE A 355 -0.98 15.25 -0.75
CA PHE A 355 -0.97 16.59 -1.35
C PHE A 355 -1.79 16.63 -2.62
N TRP A 356 -1.55 15.72 -3.56
CA TRP A 356 -2.20 15.76 -4.87
C TRP A 356 -3.71 15.54 -4.78
N THR A 357 -4.18 14.64 -3.92
CA THR A 357 -5.63 14.43 -3.76
C THR A 357 -6.30 15.54 -2.95
N ALA A 358 -5.53 16.47 -2.40
CA ALA A 358 -6.03 17.64 -1.69
C ALA A 358 -6.10 18.90 -2.55
N SER A 359 -5.51 18.89 -3.76
CA SER A 359 -5.56 20.05 -4.67
C SER A 359 -6.99 20.28 -5.17
N GLU A 360 -7.63 19.23 -5.69
CA GLU A 360 -9.05 19.24 -6.03
C GLU A 360 -9.68 17.85 -5.83
N ARG A 361 -10.82 17.81 -5.15
CA ARG A 361 -11.48 16.56 -4.73
C ARG A 361 -12.64 16.21 -5.65
N GLY A 362 -12.85 14.91 -5.85
CA GLY A 362 -14.01 14.39 -6.59
C GLY A 362 -13.82 14.41 -8.10
N GLN A 363 -12.61 14.74 -8.54
CA GLN A 363 -12.14 14.68 -9.91
C GLN A 363 -11.37 13.39 -10.22
N GLY A 364 -11.32 12.47 -9.28
CA GLY A 364 -10.77 11.13 -9.47
C GLY A 364 -9.29 10.99 -9.17
N ARG A 365 -8.59 12.04 -8.70
CA ARG A 365 -7.19 11.97 -8.24
C ARG A 365 -6.99 10.89 -7.18
N GLU A 366 -8.00 10.67 -6.34
CA GLU A 366 -8.03 9.68 -5.26
C GLU A 366 -7.94 8.23 -5.75
N ASN A 367 -8.22 8.01 -7.04
CA ASN A 367 -8.25 6.67 -7.63
C ASN A 367 -6.87 6.19 -8.14
N ASN A 368 -5.79 6.93 -7.84
CA ASN A 368 -4.40 6.51 -8.09
C ASN A 368 -3.88 5.48 -7.07
N ILE A 369 -4.67 4.43 -6.82
CA ILE A 369 -4.52 3.46 -5.74
C ILE A 369 -3.27 2.57 -5.81
N ARG A 370 -2.54 2.57 -6.93
CA ARG A 370 -1.35 1.71 -7.13
C ARG A 370 -0.03 2.48 -7.05
N ALA A 371 -0.06 3.80 -7.08
CA ALA A 371 1.12 4.61 -6.80
C ALA A 371 1.41 4.61 -5.29
N ARG A 372 2.68 4.72 -4.92
CA ARG A 372 3.12 4.58 -3.53
C ARG A 372 4.09 5.70 -3.20
N ASN A 373 4.02 6.19 -1.96
CA ASN A 373 4.91 7.21 -1.43
C ASN A 373 5.04 8.47 -2.33
N VAL A 374 6.07 8.58 -3.17
CA VAL A 374 6.25 9.72 -4.08
C VAL A 374 6.09 9.25 -5.52
N PHE A 375 5.26 9.94 -6.29
CA PHE A 375 5.05 9.66 -7.71
C PHE A 375 5.12 10.93 -8.56
N ALA A 376 5.29 10.76 -9.87
CA ALA A 376 5.30 11.85 -10.83
C ALA A 376 3.87 12.15 -11.34
N VAL A 377 3.54 13.44 -11.47
CA VAL A 377 2.25 13.95 -11.93
C VAL A 377 2.47 15.02 -13.00
N ALA A 378 1.75 14.91 -14.11
CA ALA A 378 1.48 16.01 -15.02
C ALA A 378 -0.02 16.33 -14.92
N ASP A 379 -0.36 17.48 -14.33
CA ASP A 379 -1.75 17.89 -14.08
C ASP A 379 -2.05 19.15 -14.91
N GLY A 380 -2.72 18.96 -16.05
CA GLY A 380 -3.02 20.07 -16.96
C GLY A 380 -4.17 20.93 -16.44
N ASP A 381 -5.12 20.29 -15.78
CA ASP A 381 -6.33 20.85 -15.19
C ASP A 381 -5.95 21.82 -14.07
N GLU A 382 -5.20 21.36 -13.06
CA GLU A 382 -4.80 22.26 -11.97
C GLU A 382 -3.80 23.33 -12.45
N TRP A 383 -2.96 23.04 -13.45
CA TRP A 383 -1.99 24.02 -13.96
C TRP A 383 -2.66 25.29 -14.47
N VAL A 384 -3.83 25.19 -15.12
CA VAL A 384 -4.51 26.34 -15.73
C VAL A 384 -5.29 27.22 -14.75
N ASP A 385 -5.42 26.82 -13.48
CA ASP A 385 -6.19 27.56 -12.47
C ASP A 385 -5.53 28.88 -12.03
N LYS A 386 -4.33 29.16 -12.54
CA LYS A 386 -3.68 30.47 -12.46
C LYS A 386 -3.31 31.00 -13.84
N SER A 387 -3.08 32.32 -13.92
CA SER A 387 -2.67 32.98 -15.17
C SER A 387 -1.50 32.26 -15.84
N TYR A 388 -1.73 31.82 -17.07
CA TYR A 388 -0.80 31.05 -17.89
C TYR A 388 -0.81 31.56 -19.35
N GLY A 389 0.13 31.06 -20.16
CA GLY A 389 0.15 31.26 -21.60
C GLY A 389 0.79 30.08 -22.33
N GLY A 390 0.27 29.74 -23.51
CA GLY A 390 0.70 28.56 -24.27
C GLY A 390 -0.07 27.29 -23.86
N THR A 391 0.51 26.12 -24.13
CA THR A 391 -0.07 24.79 -23.85
C THR A 391 0.76 24.04 -22.81
N PHE A 392 0.15 23.06 -22.15
CA PHE A 392 0.92 22.11 -21.36
C PHE A 392 1.68 21.17 -22.31
N ASP A 393 3.00 21.12 -22.24
CA ASP A 393 3.86 20.17 -22.98
C ASP A 393 5.13 19.90 -22.17
N SER A 394 5.13 18.78 -21.44
CA SER A 394 6.21 18.42 -20.54
C SER A 394 6.60 16.97 -20.73
N THR A 395 7.91 16.71 -20.74
CA THR A 395 8.45 15.36 -20.92
C THR A 395 9.34 14.96 -19.74
N LEU A 396 8.95 13.92 -19.00
CA LEU A 396 9.79 13.27 -18.00
C LEU A 396 10.70 12.24 -18.69
N VAL A 397 12.00 12.29 -18.40
CA VAL A 397 13.02 11.47 -19.06
C VAL A 397 13.82 10.68 -18.02
N THR A 398 13.96 9.37 -18.25
CA THR A 398 14.75 8.48 -17.40
C THR A 398 16.27 8.69 -17.57
N PRO A 399 17.10 8.24 -16.62
CA PRO A 399 18.50 7.94 -16.89
C PRO A 399 18.63 6.91 -18.02
N SER A 400 19.84 6.79 -18.56
CA SER A 400 20.16 5.70 -19.48
C SER A 400 20.30 4.40 -18.68
N TRP A 401 19.50 3.40 -19.01
CA TRP A 401 19.61 2.05 -18.44
C TRP A 401 20.38 1.12 -19.36
N PRO A 402 21.22 0.23 -18.83
CA PRO A 402 21.93 -0.75 -19.64
C PRO A 402 20.94 -1.72 -20.29
N VAL A 403 21.17 -2.02 -21.56
CA VAL A 403 20.44 -3.02 -22.34
C VAL A 403 21.40 -3.85 -23.18
N THR A 404 20.95 -5.04 -23.60
CA THR A 404 21.74 -5.93 -24.46
C THR A 404 21.18 -5.87 -25.88
N GLY A 405 21.98 -5.38 -26.82
CA GLY A 405 21.59 -5.30 -28.23
C GLY A 405 21.13 -6.65 -28.79
N GLY A 406 19.98 -6.66 -29.48
CA GLY A 406 19.38 -7.87 -30.03
C GLY A 406 18.59 -8.72 -29.03
N SER A 407 18.49 -8.32 -27.75
CA SER A 407 17.66 -8.99 -26.75
C SER A 407 16.29 -8.31 -26.58
N THR A 408 15.46 -8.88 -25.70
CA THR A 408 14.21 -8.27 -25.27
C THR A 408 14.38 -7.54 -23.96
N ALA A 409 13.74 -6.38 -23.81
CA ALA A 409 13.61 -5.70 -22.54
C ALA A 409 12.13 -5.52 -22.17
N VAL A 410 11.82 -5.46 -20.88
CA VAL A 410 10.47 -5.21 -20.39
C VAL A 410 10.45 -3.90 -19.61
N LEU A 411 9.76 -2.90 -20.16
CA LEU A 411 9.44 -1.66 -19.48
C LEU A 411 8.21 -1.89 -18.60
N ARG A 412 8.30 -1.53 -17.31
CA ARG A 412 7.18 -1.53 -16.37
C ARG A 412 7.08 -0.19 -15.68
N TYR A 413 5.86 0.25 -15.44
CA TYR A 413 5.55 1.45 -14.65
C TYR A 413 4.11 1.38 -14.17
N THR A 414 3.83 1.99 -13.03
CA THR A 414 2.46 2.27 -12.60
C THR A 414 1.98 3.53 -13.31
N THR A 415 0.73 3.53 -13.75
CA THR A 415 0.12 4.68 -14.39
C THR A 415 -1.34 4.85 -14.01
N TYR A 416 -1.79 6.10 -13.93
CA TYR A 416 -3.19 6.49 -13.93
C TYR A 416 -3.37 7.71 -14.83
N TYR A 417 -4.31 7.65 -15.77
CA TYR A 417 -4.51 8.68 -16.79
C TYR A 417 -5.99 8.90 -17.03
N LEU A 418 -6.46 10.12 -16.90
CA LEU A 418 -7.79 10.52 -17.35
C LEU A 418 -7.63 11.37 -18.61
N GLN A 419 -8.52 11.18 -19.58
CA GLN A 419 -8.39 11.71 -20.93
C GLN A 419 -9.45 12.78 -21.19
N GLU A 420 -9.01 13.91 -21.73
CA GLU A 420 -9.89 14.86 -22.40
C GLU A 420 -9.20 15.41 -23.65
N SER A 421 -9.82 15.36 -24.83
CA SER A 421 -9.18 15.90 -26.04
C SER A 421 -8.96 17.41 -25.92
N PRO A 422 -7.79 17.98 -26.30
CA PRO A 422 -6.73 17.38 -27.12
C PRO A 422 -5.55 16.79 -26.32
N GLN A 423 -5.73 16.54 -25.02
CA GLN A 423 -4.71 15.94 -24.15
C GLN A 423 -4.14 14.65 -24.75
N LYS A 424 -2.85 14.40 -24.53
CA LYS A 424 -2.19 13.19 -25.01
C LYS A 424 -1.06 12.79 -24.09
N GLY A 425 -1.10 11.54 -23.63
CA GLY A 425 0.03 10.89 -22.96
C GLY A 425 0.78 9.98 -23.93
N GLU A 426 2.09 10.14 -24.05
CA GLU A 426 2.94 9.29 -24.90
C GLU A 426 4.14 8.75 -24.13
N VAL A 427 4.39 7.45 -24.26
CA VAL A 427 5.63 6.81 -23.82
C VAL A 427 6.47 6.52 -25.05
N SER A 428 7.71 7.00 -25.06
CA SER A 428 8.67 6.71 -26.11
C SER A 428 10.00 6.22 -25.55
N ILE A 429 10.75 5.49 -26.38
CA ILE A 429 12.07 4.96 -26.03
C ILE A 429 13.11 5.36 -27.08
N SER A 430 14.32 5.69 -26.63
CA SER A 430 15.48 5.88 -27.49
C SER A 430 16.63 4.98 -27.05
N TYR A 431 17.42 4.50 -28.00
CA TYR A 431 18.63 3.71 -27.74
C TYR A 431 19.87 4.52 -28.10
N ASP A 432 20.85 4.56 -27.20
CA ASP A 432 22.15 5.24 -27.37
C ASP A 432 22.06 6.69 -27.93
N GLY A 433 21.03 7.44 -27.50
CA GLY A 433 20.79 8.82 -27.94
C GLY A 433 20.11 8.98 -29.30
N GLY A 434 19.70 7.89 -29.94
CA GLY A 434 18.94 7.90 -31.18
C GLY A 434 17.55 8.54 -31.05
N THR A 435 16.86 8.67 -32.19
CA THR A 435 15.51 9.26 -32.25
C THR A 435 14.52 8.46 -31.39
N PRO A 436 13.74 9.10 -30.50
CA PRO A 436 12.73 8.42 -29.71
C PRO A 436 11.63 7.81 -30.59
N VAL A 437 11.25 6.57 -30.29
CA VAL A 437 10.14 5.84 -30.92
C VAL A 437 9.01 5.69 -29.92
N VAL A 438 7.79 6.08 -30.27
CA VAL A 438 6.60 5.91 -29.42
C VAL A 438 6.27 4.43 -29.31
N VAL A 439 6.15 3.96 -28.07
CA VAL A 439 5.79 2.57 -27.72
C VAL A 439 4.42 2.47 -27.06
N ARG A 440 3.88 3.59 -26.57
CA ARG A 440 2.51 3.69 -26.09
C ARG A 440 1.96 5.09 -26.29
N THR A 441 0.69 5.17 -26.70
CA THR A 441 -0.11 6.39 -26.65
C THR A 441 -1.35 6.12 -25.81
N TYR A 442 -1.69 7.06 -24.95
CA TYR A 442 -2.94 7.09 -24.22
C TYR A 442 -3.92 8.02 -24.94
N THR A 443 -5.07 7.47 -25.33
CA THR A 443 -6.13 8.17 -26.07
C THR A 443 -7.50 8.03 -25.41
N ALA A 444 -7.53 7.45 -24.21
CA ALA A 444 -8.73 7.16 -23.42
C ALA A 444 -8.32 6.96 -21.96
N ASP A 445 -9.28 7.09 -21.05
CA ASP A 445 -9.09 6.85 -19.63
C ASP A 445 -8.40 5.50 -19.38
N THR A 446 -7.36 5.55 -18.56
CA THR A 446 -6.62 4.40 -18.09
C THR A 446 -6.65 4.44 -16.58
N SER A 447 -7.54 3.63 -16.00
CA SER A 447 -7.56 3.37 -14.55
C SER A 447 -6.19 2.97 -14.02
N SER A 448 -5.93 3.31 -12.75
CA SER A 448 -4.65 3.03 -12.07
C SER A 448 -4.24 1.58 -12.27
N ARG A 449 -3.06 1.32 -12.85
CA ARG A 449 -2.59 -0.04 -13.16
C ARG A 449 -1.07 -0.08 -13.29
N THR A 450 -0.50 -1.27 -13.28
CA THR A 450 0.87 -1.49 -13.76
C THR A 450 0.82 -1.80 -15.26
N GLU A 451 1.47 -0.96 -16.05
CA GLU A 451 1.69 -1.20 -17.48
C GLU A 451 2.95 -2.07 -17.66
N SER A 452 2.95 -2.94 -18.66
CA SER A 452 4.11 -3.72 -19.06
C SER A 452 4.23 -3.77 -20.57
N ILE A 453 5.34 -3.26 -21.10
CA ILE A 453 5.62 -3.17 -22.54
C ILE A 453 6.86 -4.01 -22.83
N THR A 454 6.72 -5.00 -23.71
CA THR A 454 7.87 -5.77 -24.22
C THR A 454 8.49 -5.00 -25.38
N LEU A 455 9.79 -4.78 -25.29
CA LEU A 455 10.59 -3.97 -26.19
C LEU A 455 11.63 -4.86 -26.88
N GLN A 456 11.80 -4.66 -28.18
CA GLN A 456 12.91 -5.25 -28.93
C GLN A 456 14.08 -4.27 -28.91
N VAL A 457 15.22 -4.70 -28.35
CA VAL A 457 16.42 -3.88 -28.27
C VAL A 457 17.16 -3.97 -29.62
N PRO A 458 17.40 -2.86 -30.33
CA PRO A 458 18.13 -2.88 -31.60
C PRO A 458 19.51 -3.53 -31.46
N ALA A 459 19.97 -4.21 -32.52
CA ALA A 459 21.30 -4.81 -32.53
C ALA A 459 22.38 -3.76 -32.26
N GLY A 460 23.34 -4.09 -31.39
CA GLY A 460 24.43 -3.20 -31.00
C GLY A 460 24.06 -2.13 -29.97
N ALA A 461 22.79 -2.00 -29.58
CA ALA A 461 22.41 -1.01 -28.57
C ALA A 461 22.90 -1.37 -27.16
N THR A 462 23.33 -0.37 -26.39
CA THR A 462 23.89 -0.58 -25.04
C THR A 462 23.17 0.19 -23.94
N GLY A 463 22.51 1.29 -24.29
CA GLY A 463 21.74 2.11 -23.37
C GLY A 463 20.36 2.44 -23.90
N ALA A 464 19.37 2.49 -23.02
CA ALA A 464 18.01 2.89 -23.34
C ALA A 464 17.52 4.00 -22.40
N ARG A 465 16.77 4.97 -22.94
CA ARG A 465 16.07 6.01 -22.18
C ARG A 465 14.60 6.01 -22.54
N VAL A 466 13.75 6.11 -21.53
CA VAL A 466 12.29 6.20 -21.67
C VAL A 466 11.85 7.65 -21.42
N ARG A 467 10.83 8.09 -22.14
CA ARG A 467 10.22 9.41 -22.04
C ARG A 467 8.72 9.28 -21.84
N PHE A 468 8.18 10.05 -20.90
CA PHE A 468 6.75 10.20 -20.65
C PHE A 468 6.38 11.64 -21.01
N ARG A 469 5.79 11.83 -22.19
CA ARG A 469 5.39 13.16 -22.68
C ARG A 469 3.90 13.36 -22.48
N TYR A 470 3.55 14.41 -21.78
CA TYR A 470 2.18 14.86 -21.62
C TYR A 470 1.99 16.16 -22.38
N THR A 471 0.98 16.23 -23.24
CA THR A 471 0.54 17.47 -23.89
C THR A 471 -0.93 17.72 -23.58
N GLY A 472 -1.34 18.99 -23.40
CA GLY A 472 -2.74 19.34 -23.13
C GLY A 472 -2.97 20.83 -22.85
N GLY A 473 -4.13 21.16 -22.32
CA GLY A 473 -4.48 22.47 -21.75
C GLY A 473 -5.24 22.28 -20.43
N ASN A 474 -6.41 22.92 -20.30
CA ASN A 474 -7.36 22.62 -19.22
C ASN A 474 -8.02 21.24 -19.47
N ASN A 475 -7.31 20.19 -19.10
CA ASN A 475 -7.67 18.79 -19.28
C ASN A 475 -7.08 18.04 -18.10
N TRP A 476 -7.62 16.89 -17.71
CA TRP A 476 -7.22 16.09 -16.53
C TRP A 476 -5.70 15.96 -16.22
N PHE A 477 -5.19 14.72 -16.15
CA PHE A 477 -3.87 14.47 -15.57
C PHE A 477 -3.30 13.13 -16.00
N TRP A 478 -2.00 12.97 -15.76
CA TRP A 478 -1.29 11.72 -15.89
C TRP A 478 -0.35 11.51 -14.71
N THR A 479 -0.46 10.35 -14.06
CA THR A 479 0.51 9.89 -13.05
C THR A 479 1.38 8.76 -13.59
N VAL A 480 2.64 8.77 -13.15
CA VAL A 480 3.64 7.73 -13.43
C VAL A 480 4.41 7.42 -12.15
N ASP A 481 4.61 6.13 -11.88
CA ASP A 481 5.33 5.67 -10.69
C ASP A 481 6.06 4.33 -10.96
N ALA A 482 6.97 3.92 -10.08
CA ALA A 482 7.65 2.61 -10.11
C ALA A 482 8.25 2.21 -11.48
N VAL A 483 8.86 3.16 -12.19
CA VAL A 483 9.38 2.93 -13.54
C VAL A 483 10.64 2.07 -13.49
N SER A 484 10.65 0.99 -14.28
CA SER A 484 11.79 0.08 -14.41
C SER A 484 11.91 -0.49 -15.83
N LEU A 485 13.15 -0.80 -16.23
CA LEU A 485 13.45 -1.52 -17.45
C LEU A 485 14.31 -2.74 -17.11
N THR A 486 13.76 -3.92 -17.36
CA THR A 486 14.49 -5.18 -17.14
C THR A 486 14.86 -5.79 -18.49
N ALA A 487 16.15 -5.81 -18.81
CA ALA A 487 16.66 -6.56 -19.97
C ALA A 487 16.67 -8.06 -19.67
N SER A 488 16.30 -8.88 -20.64
CA SER A 488 16.46 -10.34 -20.63
C SER A 488 17.72 -10.76 -21.36
#